data_AF-A0AAN8VFX2-F1
#
_entry.id   AF-A0AAN8VFX2-F1
#
_cell.length_a   1.000
_cell.length_b   1.000
_cell.length_c   1.000
_cell.angle_alpha   90.00
_cell.angle_beta   90.00
_cell.angle_gamma   90.00
#
_symmetry.space_group_name_H-M   'P 1'
#
loop_
_entity.id
_entity.type
_entity.pdbx_description
1 polymer ?
#
loop_
_entity_poly.entity_id
_entity_poly.type
_entity_poly.pdbx_seq_one_letter_code
_entity_poly.pdbx_strand_id
1 'polypeptide(L)'
;MSYPGNEDQEEPTVMGFEVPRSPDSSYNNAYPGADDEARDPPLVPPHLQHTLLSSPTNRDNTVVLPLPQNVTLNHLYIENREAPRSVVALGVTHRIRSKYVTVVLYKPVPRRGSTSS
;
A
#
# COMPACT_ATOMS: atom_id res chain seq x y z
N MET A 1 -32.58 11.53 18.72
CA MET A 1 -32.21 10.17 18.26
C MET A 1 -30.71 10.03 18.45
N SER A 2 -30.26 9.38 19.52
CA SER A 2 -28.84 9.13 19.77
C SER A 2 -28.49 7.80 19.11
N TYR A 3 -27.48 7.77 18.26
CA TYR A 3 -26.94 6.52 17.73
C TYR A 3 -26.28 5.75 18.87
N PRO A 4 -26.65 4.48 19.13
CA PRO A 4 -25.94 3.68 20.11
C PRO A 4 -24.50 3.48 19.60
N GLY A 5 -23.54 3.73 20.49
CA GLY A 5 -22.12 3.59 20.21
C GLY A 5 -21.81 2.18 19.72
N ASN A 6 -20.94 2.11 18.72
CA ASN A 6 -20.40 0.86 18.22
C ASN A 6 -19.84 0.07 19.41
N GLU A 7 -20.51 -1.03 19.73
CA GLU A 7 -20.02 -2.03 20.66
C GLU A 7 -18.64 -2.46 20.21
N ASP A 8 -17.68 -2.36 21.13
CA ASP A 8 -16.30 -2.76 20.95
C ASP A 8 -16.26 -4.21 20.46
N GLN A 9 -16.01 -4.40 19.16
CA GLN A 9 -15.45 -5.65 18.68
C GLN A 9 -14.03 -5.69 19.25
N GLU A 10 -13.90 -6.30 20.41
CA GLU A 10 -12.64 -6.64 21.06
C GLU A 10 -11.92 -7.65 20.15
N GLU A 11 -11.34 -7.17 19.04
CA GLU A 11 -10.38 -7.96 18.29
C GLU A 11 -9.18 -8.21 19.21
N PRO A 12 -8.73 -9.47 19.37
CA PRO A 12 -7.61 -9.80 20.21
C PRO A 12 -6.37 -9.06 19.69
N THR A 13 -6.01 -7.99 20.38
CA THR A 13 -4.90 -7.12 20.01
C THR A 13 -3.66 -7.63 20.73
N VAL A 14 -2.58 -7.89 19.99
CA VAL A 14 -1.30 -8.30 20.57
C VAL A 14 -0.65 -7.06 21.19
N MET A 15 -0.27 -7.13 22.47
CA MET A 15 0.40 -6.04 23.19
C MET A 15 1.61 -5.52 22.39
N GLY A 16 1.64 -4.23 22.07
CA GLY A 16 2.69 -3.59 21.26
C GLY A 16 2.41 -3.55 19.74
N PHE A 17 1.30 -4.13 19.29
CA PHE A 17 0.80 -4.05 17.92
C PHE A 17 -0.57 -3.36 17.86
N GLU A 18 -0.93 -2.57 18.87
CA GLU A 18 -2.13 -1.75 18.84
C GLU A 18 -2.06 -0.78 17.64
N VAL A 19 -3.10 -0.78 16.81
CA VAL A 19 -3.19 0.19 15.70
C VAL A 19 -3.46 1.57 16.32
N PRO A 20 -2.55 2.55 16.17
CA PRO A 20 -2.77 3.87 16.73
C PRO A 20 -3.96 4.53 16.03
N ARG A 21 -4.83 5.18 16.81
CA ARG A 21 -5.90 6.00 16.25
C ARG A 21 -5.29 7.17 15.48
N SER A 22 -5.88 7.48 14.33
CA SER A 22 -5.57 8.72 13.63
C SER A 22 -5.80 9.91 14.58
N PRO A 23 -4.92 10.91 14.59
CA PRO A 23 -5.11 12.10 15.40
C PRO A 23 -6.40 12.85 15.03
N ASP A 24 -7.14 13.35 16.03
CA ASP A 24 -8.43 14.01 15.82
C ASP A 24 -8.33 15.34 15.04
N SER A 25 -7.17 16.02 15.08
CA SER A 25 -6.98 17.30 14.37
C SER A 25 -5.51 17.68 14.09
N SER A 26 -4.56 16.74 14.09
CA SER A 26 -3.13 17.08 13.93
C SER A 26 -2.62 17.07 12.48
N TYR A 27 -3.46 16.65 11.52
CA TYR A 27 -3.08 16.67 10.11
C TYR A 27 -2.99 18.13 9.63
N ASN A 28 -1.81 18.54 9.18
CA ASN A 28 -1.58 19.83 8.54
C ASN A 28 -0.85 19.61 7.20
N ASN A 29 -0.68 20.68 6.43
CA ASN A 29 0.06 20.67 5.16
C ASN A 29 1.27 21.62 5.22
N ALA A 30 1.82 21.85 6.41
CA ALA A 30 3.02 22.66 6.55
C ALA A 30 4.22 21.91 5.97
N TYR A 31 5.11 22.61 5.27
CA TYR A 31 6.35 22.00 4.82
C TYR A 31 7.22 21.64 6.04
N PRO A 32 7.86 20.45 6.06
CA PRO A 32 8.81 20.08 7.10
C PRO A 32 9.91 21.12 7.26
N GLY A 33 10.36 21.35 8.49
CA GLY A 33 11.46 22.27 8.79
C GLY A 33 12.84 21.62 8.62
N ALA A 34 13.91 22.42 8.69
CA ALA A 34 15.29 21.91 8.58
C ALA A 34 15.65 20.88 9.67
N ASP A 35 15.07 21.01 10.87
CA ASP A 35 15.28 20.06 11.97
C ASP A 35 14.60 18.69 11.71
N ASP A 36 13.52 18.66 10.93
CA ASP A 36 12.84 17.42 10.53
C ASP A 36 13.66 16.64 9.48
N GLU A 37 14.44 17.37 8.67
CA GLU A 37 15.33 16.80 7.64
C GLU A 37 16.68 16.32 8.19
N ALA A 38 17.02 16.68 9.44
CA ALA A 38 18.34 16.36 10.03
C ALA A 38 18.53 14.87 10.38
N ARG A 39 17.46 14.07 10.34
CA ARG A 39 17.51 12.63 10.63
C ARG A 39 17.47 11.82 9.34
N ASP A 40 18.43 10.91 9.20
CA ASP A 40 18.41 9.97 8.08
C ASP A 40 17.13 9.11 8.10
N PRO A 41 16.49 8.89 6.94
CA PRO A 41 15.31 8.05 6.87
C PRO A 41 15.68 6.59 7.21
N PRO A 42 14.75 5.83 7.79
CA PRO A 42 14.97 4.41 8.04
C PRO A 42 15.21 3.64 6.73
N LEU A 43 16.04 2.61 6.81
CA LEU A 43 16.26 1.71 5.68
C LEU A 43 14.96 0.98 5.32
N VAL A 44 14.77 0.76 4.02
CA VAL A 44 13.60 0.02 3.52
C VAL A 44 13.69 -1.44 3.99
N PRO A 45 12.64 -1.98 4.64
CA PRO A 45 12.63 -3.38 5.03
C PRO A 45 12.76 -4.31 3.80
N PRO A 46 13.63 -5.34 3.84
CA PRO A 46 13.87 -6.23 2.69
C PRO A 46 12.60 -6.98 2.25
N HIS A 47 11.68 -7.23 3.18
CA HIS A 47 10.40 -7.88 2.89
C HIS A 47 9.56 -7.14 1.83
N LEU A 48 9.69 -5.81 1.73
CA LEU A 48 8.94 -5.02 0.74
C LEU A 48 9.46 -5.19 -0.69
N GLN A 49 10.63 -5.81 -0.88
CA GLN A 49 11.20 -6.08 -2.20
C GLN A 49 10.55 -7.31 -2.87
N HIS A 50 9.89 -8.17 -2.09
CA HIS A 50 9.27 -9.41 -2.59
C HIS A 50 7.77 -9.20 -2.81
N THR A 51 7.37 -8.91 -4.05
CA THR A 51 5.93 -8.84 -4.42
C THR A 51 5.41 -10.20 -4.89
N LEU A 52 4.20 -10.57 -4.45
CA LEU A 52 3.49 -11.76 -4.92
C LEU A 52 3.34 -11.80 -6.45
N LEU A 53 3.33 -10.62 -7.09
CA LEU A 53 3.12 -10.47 -8.52
C LEU A 53 4.42 -10.58 -9.35
N SER A 54 5.60 -10.60 -8.71
CA SER A 54 6.88 -10.80 -9.41
C SER A 54 7.32 -12.26 -9.48
N SER A 55 6.61 -13.18 -8.82
CA SER A 55 6.92 -14.61 -8.89
C SER A 55 6.53 -15.16 -10.28
N PRO A 56 7.39 -15.98 -10.92
CA PRO A 56 7.04 -16.60 -12.18
C PRO A 56 5.81 -17.51 -11.98
N THR A 57 4.71 -17.18 -12.65
CA THR A 57 3.51 -18.01 -12.62
C THR A 57 3.78 -19.29 -13.40
N ASN A 58 3.72 -20.45 -12.73
CA ASN A 58 3.66 -21.72 -13.44
C ASN A 58 2.35 -21.74 -14.25
N ARG A 59 2.46 -21.97 -15.57
CA ARG A 59 1.37 -21.79 -16.55
C ARG A 59 0.14 -22.66 -16.27
N ASP A 60 0.29 -23.68 -15.41
CA ASP A 60 -0.77 -24.62 -15.05
C ASP A 60 -1.64 -24.18 -13.85
N ASN A 61 -1.21 -23.20 -13.04
CA ASN A 61 -1.91 -22.74 -11.84
C ASN A 61 -2.13 -21.21 -11.85
N THR A 62 -2.80 -20.70 -12.89
CA THR A 62 -2.96 -19.27 -13.16
C THR A 62 -3.81 -18.47 -12.16
N VAL A 63 -4.42 -19.12 -11.16
CA VAL A 63 -5.44 -18.49 -10.30
C VAL A 63 -5.02 -18.38 -8.83
N VAL A 64 -3.98 -19.07 -8.39
CA VAL A 64 -3.63 -19.13 -6.94
C VAL A 64 -2.30 -18.43 -6.69
N LEU A 65 -2.37 -17.21 -6.17
CA LEU A 65 -1.20 -16.49 -5.63
C LEU A 65 -0.70 -17.19 -4.35
N PRO A 66 0.61 -17.18 -4.07
CA PRO A 66 1.12 -17.70 -2.82
C PRO A 66 0.59 -16.88 -1.63
N LEU A 67 0.60 -17.49 -0.44
CA LEU A 67 0.18 -16.81 0.79
C LEU A 67 1.07 -15.58 1.05
N PRO A 68 0.52 -14.35 1.14
CA PRO A 68 1.31 -13.16 1.47
C PRO A 68 1.91 -13.23 2.86
N GLN A 69 3.08 -12.60 3.01
CA GLN A 69 3.59 -12.21 4.32
C GLN A 69 2.76 -11.04 4.87
N ASN A 70 2.48 -11.02 6.17
CA ASN A 70 1.65 -9.97 6.77
C ASN A 70 2.24 -8.55 6.56
N VAL A 71 3.57 -8.45 6.49
CA VAL A 71 4.31 -7.19 6.28
C VAL A 71 4.18 -6.63 4.87
N THR A 72 3.68 -7.39 3.88
CA THR A 72 3.50 -6.89 2.50
C THR A 72 2.06 -6.43 2.23
N LEU A 73 1.15 -6.63 3.19
CA LEU A 73 -0.23 -6.17 3.09
C LEU A 73 -0.30 -4.65 3.21
N ASN A 74 -1.27 -4.03 2.53
CA ASN A 74 -1.50 -2.58 2.52
C ASN A 74 -0.36 -1.73 1.93
N HIS A 75 0.66 -2.36 1.32
CA HIS A 75 1.70 -1.67 0.58
C HIS A 75 1.36 -1.55 -0.91
N LEU A 76 1.59 -0.36 -1.48
CA LEU A 76 1.38 -0.08 -2.89
C LEU A 76 2.61 -0.51 -3.70
N TYR A 77 2.39 -1.36 -4.69
CA TYR A 77 3.38 -1.78 -5.67
C TYR A 77 3.11 -1.12 -7.02
N ILE A 78 4.17 -0.73 -7.73
CA ILE A 78 4.08 -0.12 -9.05
C ILE A 78 4.95 -0.91 -10.00
N GLU A 79 4.41 -1.29 -11.15
CA GLU A 79 5.19 -1.98 -12.17
C GLU A 79 6.34 -1.09 -12.65
N ASN A 80 7.57 -1.62 -12.59
CA ASN A 80 8.75 -0.92 -13.06
C ASN A 80 9.05 -1.26 -14.53
N ARG A 81 8.50 -0.48 -15.47
CA ARG A 81 8.82 -0.53 -16.91
C ARG A 81 9.68 0.66 -17.37
N GLU A 82 10.55 0.48 -18.34
CA GLU A 82 11.24 1.63 -18.94
C GLU A 82 10.25 2.55 -19.70
N ALA A 83 10.55 3.85 -19.78
CA ALA A 83 9.71 4.85 -20.44
C ALA A 83 9.76 4.72 -21.97
N PRO A 84 8.74 5.15 -22.74
CA PRO A 84 7.54 5.90 -22.31
C PRO A 84 6.33 5.00 -21.99
N ARG A 85 5.73 5.19 -20.80
CA ARG A 85 4.53 4.45 -20.36
C ARG A 85 3.25 5.23 -20.71
N SER A 86 2.31 4.59 -21.41
CA SER A 86 0.94 5.11 -21.61
C SER A 86 -0.02 4.68 -20.49
N VAL A 87 0.34 3.65 -19.73
CA VAL A 87 -0.43 3.05 -18.64
C VAL A 87 0.52 2.71 -17.50
N VAL A 88 0.08 2.92 -16.26
CA VAL A 88 0.73 2.43 -15.04
C VAL A 88 -0.11 1.33 -14.42
N ALA A 89 0.52 0.21 -14.05
CA ALA A 89 -0.10 -0.84 -13.26
C ALA A 89 0.25 -0.65 -11.79
N LEU A 90 -0.78 -0.62 -10.94
CA LEU A 90 -0.71 -0.45 -9.49
C LEU A 90 -1.24 -1.72 -8.82
N GLY A 91 -0.49 -2.29 -7.89
CA GLY A 91 -0.86 -3.50 -7.15
C GLY A 91 -0.96 -3.25 -5.65
N VAL A 92 -1.96 -3.82 -4.99
CA VAL A 92 -2.09 -3.82 -3.53
C VAL A 92 -2.70 -5.13 -3.05
N THR A 93 -2.24 -5.63 -1.90
CA THR A 93 -2.84 -6.81 -1.25
C THR A 93 -3.50 -6.41 0.06
N HIS A 94 -4.78 -6.76 0.23
CA HIS A 94 -5.55 -6.48 1.43
C HIS A 94 -6.06 -7.78 2.05
N ARG A 95 -6.21 -7.80 3.38
CA ARG A 95 -6.77 -8.93 4.12
C ARG A 95 -8.23 -8.64 4.44
N ILE A 96 -9.12 -9.55 4.02
CA ILE A 96 -10.55 -9.52 4.36
C ILE A 96 -10.82 -10.76 5.22
N ARG A 97 -11.03 -10.56 6.53
CA ARG A 97 -11.15 -11.64 7.53
C ARG A 97 -9.94 -12.60 7.50
N SER A 98 -10.13 -13.82 7.00
CA SER A 98 -9.11 -14.86 6.89
C SER A 98 -8.62 -15.08 5.45
N LYS A 99 -8.99 -14.20 4.52
CA LYS A 99 -8.64 -14.27 3.10
C LYS A 99 -7.83 -13.06 2.68
N TYR A 100 -7.03 -13.24 1.63
CA TYR A 100 -6.19 -12.21 1.04
C TYR A 100 -6.64 -11.94 -0.38
N VAL A 101 -6.73 -10.67 -0.75
CA VAL A 101 -7.14 -10.21 -2.07
C VAL A 101 -6.07 -9.28 -2.62
N THR A 102 -5.50 -9.63 -3.76
CA THR A 102 -4.58 -8.76 -4.50
C THR A 102 -5.34 -8.09 -5.64
N VAL A 103 -5.34 -6.76 -5.65
CA VAL A 103 -5.97 -5.94 -6.68
C VAL A 103 -4.90 -5.34 -7.58
N VAL A 104 -5.12 -5.40 -8.89
CA VAL A 104 -4.29 -4.71 -9.89
C VAL A 104 -5.13 -3.69 -10.64
N LEU A 105 -4.76 -2.41 -10.54
CA LEU A 105 -5.38 -1.30 -11.24
C LEU A 105 -4.49 -0.82 -12.38
N TYR A 106 -5.02 -0.80 -13.59
CA TYR A 106 -4.37 -0.20 -14.75
C TYR A 106 -4.91 1.22 -14.97
N LYS A 107 -4.05 2.21 -14.80
CA LYS A 107 -4.41 3.63 -14.94
C LYS A 107 -3.66 4.26 -16.11
N PRO A 108 -4.34 4.86 -17.10
CA PRO A 108 -3.67 5.64 -18.14
C PRO A 108 -2.89 6.81 -17.56
N VAL A 109 -1.70 7.09 -18.10
CA VAL A 109 -0.88 8.25 -17.72
C VAL A 109 -1.00 9.28 -18.84
N PRO A 110 -1.51 10.50 -18.57
CA PRO A 110 -1.57 11.54 -19.58
C PRO A 110 -0.18 11.78 -20.15
N ARG A 111 -0.04 11.67 -21.46
CA ARG A 111 1.13 12.23 -22.14
C ARG A 111 1.05 13.73 -21.93
N ARG A 112 2.01 14.30 -21.23
CA ARG A 112 2.17 15.76 -21.16
C ARG A 112 2.46 16.21 -22.59
N GLY A 113 1.39 16.53 -23.32
CA GLY A 113 1.46 17.09 -24.66
C GLY A 113 2.32 18.34 -24.57
N SER A 114 3.33 18.42 -25.43
CA SER A 114 4.05 19.65 -25.70
C SER A 114 3.04 20.71 -26.13
N THR A 115 2.63 21.58 -25.21
CA THR A 115 2.15 22.91 -25.58
C THR A 115 3.38 23.67 -26.06
N SER A 116 3.77 23.43 -27.31
CA SER A 116 4.62 24.35 -28.06
C SER A 116 3.73 25.52 -28.49
N SER A 117 3.92 26.68 -27.87
CA SER A 117 3.61 27.97 -28.49
C SER A 117 4.61 28.29 -29.59
#